data_AF-A0A2Z6NPT6-F1
#
_entry.id   AF-A0A2Z6NPT6-F1
#
_cell.length_a   1.000
_cell.length_b   1.000
_cell.length_c   1.000
_cell.angle_alpha   90.00
_cell.angle_beta   90.00
_cell.angle_gamma   90.00
#
_symmetry.space_group_name_H-M   'P 1'
#
loop_
_entity.id
_entity.type
_entity.pdbx_description
1 polymer ?
#
loop_
_entity_poly.entity_id
_entity_poly.type
_entity_poly.pdbx_seq_one_letter_code
_entity_poly.pdbx_strand_id
1 'polypeptide(L)'
;MAPHISQCSLFSYITLFHLIFITLAQSDNYIIHMNLSDMPKAFSTHHTWYHSTLSSVLENSQLTTTNNLNSQILSKLIYTYTHAMNGFSANSSPKEHESLKNSLGYISSIPDLPLKIDTTHSPQFLGLNPNKGAWHDSNFGKDVIIGFIDTGVWPESESFKDIGITNIPSKWKGQCENSIHFDSSLCNKKLIVPLYEDPVAIGTFAAMEKGVFVSTSAGNDGPDLTTLHKGTPWVITVAAGTMDRDFHGTLTLGNGFGVKAAPSVDSYSSRGPSYSCKFVLKPDITAPGTSILAAWPTNVPVFELNSHKFFSKFNMDSGTSMSCPHVAGVAALIKGAHRDWSPAAIRSAIMTTSDIFDNTNEQIKDIDSGDKATPFALGAGHVNPNRALNPGLVYDVGVQDYVNLLCALEYSQQNITTITRSSSNDCSKPSLDLNYPSFIAFC
;
A
#
# COMPACT_ATOMS: atom_id res chain seq x y z
N MET A 1 5.12 75.67 -42.21
CA MET A 1 6.44 75.11 -41.85
C MET A 1 6.39 74.79 -40.36
N ALA A 2 6.48 73.50 -40.02
CA ALA A 2 6.81 72.83 -38.74
C ALA A 2 6.46 73.45 -37.34
N PRO A 3 6.19 72.61 -36.31
CA PRO A 3 5.16 72.89 -35.32
C PRO A 3 5.64 73.12 -33.86
N HIS A 4 4.65 73.56 -33.06
CA HIS A 4 4.49 73.51 -31.60
C HIS A 4 5.37 72.54 -30.79
N ILE A 5 5.79 72.98 -29.58
CA ILE A 5 5.53 72.30 -28.29
C ILE A 5 5.69 73.33 -27.15
N SER A 6 4.65 73.44 -26.32
CA SER A 6 4.56 74.25 -25.11
C SER A 6 5.00 73.40 -23.91
N GLN A 7 5.92 73.91 -23.09
CA GLN A 7 6.32 73.28 -21.83
C GLN A 7 5.29 73.64 -20.74
N CYS A 8 4.50 72.66 -20.32
CA CYS A 8 3.69 72.71 -19.11
C CYS A 8 4.36 71.89 -18.00
N SER A 9 4.37 72.50 -16.83
CA SER A 9 4.86 72.03 -15.54
C SER A 9 4.09 70.81 -15.02
N LEU A 10 4.80 69.82 -14.48
CA LEU A 10 4.23 68.88 -13.50
C LEU A 10 5.26 68.60 -12.39
N PHE A 11 5.01 69.17 -11.22
CA PHE A 11 5.53 68.68 -9.94
C PHE A 11 4.94 67.29 -9.68
N SER A 12 5.77 66.29 -9.40
CA SER A 12 5.31 65.01 -8.85
C SER A 12 5.99 64.77 -7.52
N TYR A 13 5.19 64.76 -6.46
CA TYR A 13 5.59 64.48 -5.08
C TYR A 13 5.89 62.98 -4.94
N ILE A 14 7.08 62.65 -4.44
CA ILE A 14 7.43 61.30 -3.99
C ILE A 14 6.83 61.11 -2.58
N THR A 15 5.70 60.41 -2.47
CA THR A 15 5.23 59.86 -1.19
C THR A 15 5.61 58.39 -1.11
N LEU A 16 6.62 58.09 -0.29
CA LEU A 16 7.08 56.74 0.03
C LEU A 16 6.05 56.08 0.97
N PHE A 17 5.08 55.36 0.41
CA PHE A 17 4.17 54.51 1.20
C PHE A 17 4.91 53.23 1.61
N HIS A 18 5.39 53.16 2.85
CA HIS A 18 5.77 51.88 3.47
C HIS A 18 4.49 51.11 3.83
N LEU A 19 4.03 50.25 2.92
CA LEU A 19 3.08 49.20 3.24
C LEU A 19 3.78 48.16 4.11
N ILE A 20 3.64 48.31 5.44
CA ILE A 20 3.88 47.23 6.38
C ILE A 20 2.76 46.22 6.16
N PHE A 21 3.03 45.16 5.38
CA PHE A 21 2.19 43.97 5.36
C PHE A 21 2.26 43.31 6.74
N ILE A 22 1.25 43.54 7.58
CA ILE A 22 1.02 42.70 8.75
C ILE A 22 0.39 41.41 8.22
N THR A 23 1.19 40.36 8.07
CA THR A 23 0.65 39.02 7.83
C THR A 23 -0.11 38.58 9.08
N LEU A 24 -1.43 38.51 8.99
CA LEU A 24 -2.23 37.77 9.98
C LEU A 24 -1.82 36.29 9.87
N ALA A 25 -1.14 35.77 10.88
CA ALA A 25 -0.68 34.39 10.91
C ALA A 25 -1.90 33.44 10.97
N GLN A 26 -2.18 32.75 9.86
CA GLN A 26 -3.23 31.74 9.75
C GLN A 26 -2.84 30.49 10.58
N SER A 27 -3.83 29.82 11.18
CA SER A 27 -3.60 28.60 11.97
C SER A 27 -3.69 27.37 11.06
N ASP A 28 -2.74 26.45 11.21
CA ASP A 28 -2.63 25.22 10.43
C ASP A 28 -2.77 23.98 11.33
N ASN A 29 -3.09 22.84 10.74
CA ASN A 29 -3.13 21.57 11.47
C ASN A 29 -1.73 20.98 11.49
N TYR A 30 -1.31 20.48 12.65
CA TYR A 30 -0.05 19.79 12.83
C TYR A 30 -0.28 18.46 13.52
N ILE A 31 0.52 17.46 13.17
CA ILE A 31 0.69 16.24 13.92
C ILE A 31 1.95 16.40 14.76
N ILE A 32 1.81 16.32 16.08
CA ILE A 32 2.87 16.49 17.07
C ILE A 32 3.25 15.11 17.61
N HIS A 33 4.53 14.75 17.49
CA HIS A 33 5.10 13.52 18.02
C HIS A 33 5.76 13.77 19.37
N MET A 34 5.42 12.92 20.35
CA MET A 34 5.79 13.06 21.76
C MET A 34 6.51 11.81 22.27
N ASN A 35 7.57 11.98 23.06
CA ASN A 35 8.30 10.91 23.71
C ASN A 35 7.54 10.44 24.96
N LEU A 36 6.95 9.24 24.89
CA LEU A 36 6.19 8.69 26.01
C LEU A 36 7.02 8.52 27.30
N SER A 37 8.34 8.32 27.18
CA SER A 37 9.20 8.16 28.36
C SER A 37 9.27 9.42 29.23
N ASP A 38 8.97 10.58 28.64
CA ASP A 38 8.99 11.87 29.32
C ASP A 38 7.63 12.24 29.93
N MET A 39 6.62 11.36 29.82
CA MET A 39 5.29 11.60 30.40
C MET A 39 5.39 11.75 31.92
N PRO A 40 5.02 12.91 32.50
CA PRO A 40 5.08 13.08 33.94
C PRO A 40 4.16 12.08 34.65
N LYS A 41 4.66 11.49 35.75
CA LYS A 41 3.91 10.51 36.57
C LYS A 41 2.57 11.02 37.11
N ALA A 42 2.34 12.34 37.06
CA ALA A 42 1.08 12.97 37.45
C ALA A 42 -0.07 12.70 36.45
N PHE A 43 0.23 12.31 35.21
CA PHE A 43 -0.77 11.99 34.20
C PHE A 43 -1.06 10.49 34.14
N SER A 44 -2.34 10.13 34.11
CA SER A 44 -2.79 8.73 33.99
C SER A 44 -3.01 8.28 32.55
N THR A 45 -3.18 9.23 31.61
CA THR A 45 -3.40 8.93 30.18
C THR A 45 -2.66 9.91 29.28
N HIS A 46 -2.30 9.45 28.07
CA HIS A 46 -1.67 10.29 27.05
C HIS A 46 -2.55 11.50 26.71
N HIS A 47 -3.86 11.29 26.61
CA HIS A 47 -4.82 12.34 26.30
C HIS A 47 -4.79 13.47 27.33
N THR A 48 -4.79 13.14 28.63
CA THR A 48 -4.71 14.16 29.69
C THR A 48 -3.39 14.92 29.69
N TRP A 49 -2.29 14.24 29.38
CA TRP A 49 -0.97 14.87 29.26
C TRP A 49 -0.92 15.83 28.07
N TYR A 50 -1.30 15.37 26.88
CA TYR A 50 -1.26 16.19 25.66
C TYR A 50 -2.24 17.36 25.69
N HIS A 51 -3.43 17.16 26.25
CA HIS A 51 -4.38 18.24 26.49
C HIS A 51 -3.75 19.30 27.41
N SER A 52 -3.09 18.91 28.50
CA SER A 52 -2.41 19.83 29.40
C SER A 52 -1.24 20.56 28.73
N THR A 53 -0.48 19.88 27.88
CA THR A 53 0.62 20.47 27.11
C THR A 53 0.12 21.52 26.11
N LEU A 54 -1.00 21.24 25.42
CA LEU A 54 -1.60 22.21 24.51
C LEU A 54 -2.19 23.40 25.28
N SER A 55 -2.75 23.16 26.47
CA SER A 55 -3.31 24.19 27.34
C SER A 55 -2.24 25.19 27.80
N SER A 56 -1.07 24.71 28.23
CA SER A 56 0.02 25.58 28.70
C SER A 56 0.61 26.44 27.58
N VAL A 57 0.62 25.93 26.35
CA VAL A 57 1.02 26.71 25.17
C VAL A 57 0.02 27.81 24.86
N LEU A 58 -1.28 27.53 24.98
CA LEU A 58 -2.34 28.51 24.74
C LEU A 58 -2.36 29.62 25.80
N GLU A 59 -2.07 29.29 27.06
CA GLU A 59 -1.93 30.29 28.14
C GLU A 59 -0.72 31.21 27.91
N ASN A 60 0.37 30.70 27.34
CA ASN A 60 1.54 31.51 27.00
C ASN A 60 1.36 32.36 25.74
N SER A 61 0.42 32.03 24.85
CA SER A 61 0.18 32.77 23.60
C SER A 61 -0.86 33.89 23.75
N GLN A 62 -1.77 33.79 24.73
CA GLN A 62 -2.81 34.79 25.00
C GLN A 62 -2.53 35.58 26.29
N LEU A 63 -2.37 36.90 26.18
CA LEU A 63 -2.47 37.82 27.31
C LEU A 63 -3.91 37.83 27.84
N THR A 64 -4.23 36.90 28.76
CA THR A 64 -5.33 36.89 29.73
C THR A 64 -6.76 37.19 29.23
N THR A 65 -7.64 36.17 29.23
CA THR A 65 -9.01 36.25 29.80
C THR A 65 -9.54 34.84 30.07
N THR A 66 -9.81 34.53 31.35
CA THR A 66 -9.85 33.18 31.94
C THR A 66 -11.17 32.40 31.80
N ASN A 67 -12.14 32.84 30.98
CA ASN A 67 -13.48 32.24 31.01
C ASN A 67 -13.87 31.35 29.81
N ASN A 68 -12.97 31.07 28.85
CA ASN A 68 -13.31 30.24 27.67
C ASN A 68 -12.22 29.26 27.19
N LEU A 69 -11.15 29.05 27.98
CA LEU A 69 -9.99 28.23 27.58
C LEU A 69 -10.36 26.77 27.28
N ASN A 70 -11.15 26.10 28.13
CA ASN A 70 -11.47 24.67 27.93
C ASN A 70 -12.26 24.40 26.63
N SER A 71 -13.18 25.29 26.25
CA SER A 71 -13.92 25.19 24.98
C SER A 71 -13.01 25.42 23.78
N GLN A 72 -12.02 26.31 23.90
CA GLN A 72 -11.08 26.62 22.84
C GLN A 72 -10.02 25.51 22.66
N ILE A 73 -9.59 24.87 23.76
CA ILE A 73 -8.67 23.73 23.74
C ILE A 73 -9.31 22.52 23.07
N LEU A 74 -10.55 22.17 23.45
CA LEU A 74 -11.30 21.08 22.81
C LEU A 74 -11.52 21.30 21.31
N SER A 75 -11.59 22.56 20.87
CA SER A 75 -11.73 22.90 19.44
C SER A 75 -10.41 22.80 18.66
N LYS A 76 -9.26 22.88 19.33
CA LYS A 76 -7.93 22.84 18.70
C LYS A 76 -7.29 21.46 18.73
N LEU A 77 -7.57 20.63 19.73
CA LEU A 77 -7.10 19.25 19.79
C LEU A 77 -7.95 18.39 18.84
N ILE A 78 -7.36 17.93 17.74
CA ILE A 78 -8.05 17.17 16.69
C ILE A 78 -8.08 15.68 17.05
N TYR A 79 -6.94 15.12 17.45
CA TYR A 79 -6.84 13.70 17.78
C TYR A 79 -5.67 13.38 18.71
N THR A 80 -5.74 12.26 19.45
CA THR A 80 -4.65 11.75 20.30
C THR A 80 -4.24 10.35 19.86
N TYR A 81 -2.96 10.17 19.58
CA TYR A 81 -2.35 8.91 19.15
C TYR A 81 -1.67 8.20 20.32
N THR A 82 -1.96 6.90 20.49
CA THR A 82 -1.47 6.12 21.64
C THR A 82 -0.94 4.72 21.29
N HIS A 83 -1.09 4.26 20.05
CA HIS A 83 -0.78 2.87 19.65
C HIS A 83 0.34 2.80 18.61
N ALA A 84 0.10 3.34 17.41
CA ALA A 84 1.08 3.33 16.32
C ALA A 84 2.15 4.43 16.47
N MET A 85 1.79 5.53 17.14
CA MET A 85 2.69 6.61 17.53
C MET A 85 2.18 7.26 18.81
N ASN A 86 3.06 7.97 19.52
CA ASN A 86 2.73 8.70 20.74
C ASN A 86 2.67 10.19 20.42
N GLY A 87 1.50 10.81 20.47
CA GLY A 87 1.37 12.21 20.09
C GLY A 87 -0.05 12.69 19.93
N PHE A 88 -0.24 13.85 19.32
CA PHE A 88 -1.56 14.41 19.05
C PHE A 88 -1.57 15.28 17.82
N SER A 89 -2.73 15.42 17.16
CA SER A 89 -2.92 16.41 16.12
C SER A 89 -3.66 17.61 16.68
N ALA A 90 -3.21 18.82 16.34
CA ALA A 90 -3.83 20.04 16.80
C ALA A 90 -3.78 21.14 15.74
N ASN A 91 -4.84 21.95 15.69
CA ASN A 91 -4.85 23.20 14.98
C ASN A 91 -4.09 24.25 15.82
N SER A 92 -3.01 24.79 15.28
CA SER A 92 -2.16 25.77 15.98
C SER A 92 -1.65 26.86 15.05
N SER A 93 -1.52 28.07 15.59
CA SER A 93 -0.85 29.18 14.90
C SER A 93 0.67 29.00 14.92
N PRO A 94 1.43 29.67 14.03
CA PRO A 94 2.89 29.58 14.02
C PRO A 94 3.55 29.88 15.38
N LYS A 95 3.00 30.82 16.16
CA LYS A 95 3.51 31.14 17.50
C LYS A 95 3.25 30.02 18.51
N GLU A 96 2.04 29.47 18.52
CA GLU A 96 1.68 28.34 19.38
C GLU A 96 2.50 27.09 19.02
N HIS A 97 2.71 26.87 17.73
CA HIS A 97 3.54 25.77 17.23
C HIS A 97 5.00 25.89 17.69
N GLU A 98 5.61 27.08 17.61
CA GLU A 98 6.96 27.31 18.16
C GLU A 98 7.02 27.11 19.68
N SER A 99 5.95 27.50 20.41
CA SER A 99 5.86 27.20 21.84
C SER A 99 5.71 25.69 22.12
N LEU A 100 4.98 24.94 21.29
CA LEU A 100 4.85 23.48 21.39
C LEU A 100 6.18 22.76 21.21
N LYS A 101 7.08 23.26 20.34
CA LYS A 101 8.43 22.69 20.15
C LYS A 101 9.28 22.69 21.42
N ASN A 102 8.99 23.59 22.35
CA ASN A 102 9.69 23.71 23.63
C ASN A 102 9.01 22.92 24.75
N SER A 103 7.92 22.19 24.45
CA SER A 103 7.19 21.43 25.46
C SER A 103 7.92 20.14 25.85
N LEU A 104 7.73 19.71 27.10
CA LEU A 104 8.33 18.48 27.62
C LEU A 104 7.85 17.27 26.81
N GLY A 105 8.81 16.49 26.32
CA GLY A 105 8.55 15.30 25.52
C GLY A 105 8.30 15.59 24.04
N TYR A 106 8.34 16.84 23.56
CA TYR A 106 8.25 17.10 22.12
C TYR A 106 9.44 16.47 21.37
N ILE A 107 9.15 15.73 20.29
CA ILE A 107 10.17 15.15 19.40
C ILE A 107 10.19 15.90 18.07
N SER A 108 9.05 15.92 17.38
CA SER A 108 8.91 16.50 16.05
C SER A 108 7.45 16.88 15.78
N SER A 109 7.24 17.67 14.74
CA SER A 109 5.90 17.99 14.27
C SER A 109 5.89 18.18 12.77
N ILE A 110 4.79 17.78 12.14
CA ILE A 110 4.63 17.81 10.70
C ILE A 110 3.30 18.51 10.35
N PRO A 111 3.25 19.34 9.30
CA PRO A 111 1.98 19.86 8.81
C PRO A 111 1.04 18.73 8.39
N ASP A 112 -0.21 18.79 8.85
CA ASP A 112 -1.28 17.86 8.47
C ASP A 112 -1.96 18.40 7.22
N LEU A 113 -1.50 17.93 6.05
CA LEU A 113 -1.92 18.41 4.73
C LEU A 113 -3.04 17.53 4.15
N PRO A 114 -4.03 18.10 3.45
CA PRO A 114 -5.02 17.32 2.71
C PRO A 114 -4.34 16.53 1.57
N LEU A 115 -4.53 15.21 1.53
CA LEU A 115 -3.96 14.32 0.53
C LEU A 115 -4.73 14.39 -0.81
N LYS A 116 -4.00 14.27 -1.93
CA LYS A 116 -4.55 14.19 -3.30
C LYS A 116 -4.40 12.77 -3.85
N ILE A 117 -5.39 12.29 -4.60
CA ILE A 117 -5.35 10.98 -5.24
C ILE A 117 -4.34 10.99 -6.40
N ASP A 118 -3.32 10.12 -6.30
CA ASP A 118 -2.21 10.05 -7.26
C ASP A 118 -2.43 9.01 -8.38
N THR A 119 -3.22 7.95 -8.12
CA THR A 119 -3.68 7.02 -9.16
C THR A 119 -4.93 7.57 -9.84
N THR A 120 -4.83 7.85 -11.14
CA THR A 120 -5.86 8.63 -11.83
C THR A 120 -7.08 7.82 -12.27
N HIS A 121 -6.89 6.53 -12.60
CA HIS A 121 -7.95 5.71 -13.22
C HIS A 121 -8.18 4.36 -12.57
N SER A 122 -7.13 3.67 -12.10
CA SER A 122 -7.29 2.30 -11.56
C SER A 122 -8.28 2.19 -10.39
N PRO A 123 -8.43 3.17 -9.46
CA PRO A 123 -9.46 3.06 -8.45
C PRO A 123 -10.88 3.15 -9.02
N GLN A 124 -11.08 3.99 -10.04
CA GLN A 124 -12.37 4.14 -10.73
C GLN A 124 -12.71 2.88 -11.53
N PHE A 125 -11.72 2.30 -12.21
CA PHE A 125 -11.86 1.02 -12.91
C PHE A 125 -12.26 -0.12 -11.96
N LEU A 126 -11.71 -0.14 -10.74
CA LEU A 126 -12.11 -1.07 -9.67
C LEU A 126 -13.48 -0.73 -9.02
N GLY A 127 -14.18 0.28 -9.52
CA GLY A 127 -15.49 0.70 -9.02
C GLY A 127 -15.44 1.37 -7.64
N LEU A 128 -14.28 1.83 -7.17
CA LEU A 128 -14.15 2.53 -5.91
C LEU A 128 -14.73 3.94 -6.01
N ASN A 129 -15.56 4.31 -5.04
CA ASN A 129 -16.27 5.58 -5.02
C ASN A 129 -16.25 6.22 -3.62
N PRO A 130 -15.94 7.53 -3.48
CA PRO A 130 -15.88 8.17 -2.17
C PRO A 130 -17.20 8.18 -1.39
N ASN A 131 -18.34 8.08 -2.08
CA ASN A 131 -19.67 8.24 -1.49
C ASN A 131 -20.40 6.90 -1.25
N LYS A 132 -19.87 5.77 -1.73
CA LYS A 132 -20.51 4.45 -1.61
C LYS A 132 -19.53 3.30 -1.82
N GLY A 133 -19.88 2.12 -1.32
CA GLY A 133 -19.10 0.90 -1.54
C GLY A 133 -17.81 0.90 -0.72
N ALA A 134 -16.80 0.16 -1.19
CA ALA A 134 -15.68 -0.23 -0.35
C ALA A 134 -14.89 0.91 0.27
N TRP A 135 -14.71 2.04 -0.44
CA TRP A 135 -14.07 3.22 0.13
C TRP A 135 -14.90 3.87 1.23
N HIS A 136 -16.17 4.14 0.98
CA HIS A 136 -17.05 4.74 1.99
C HIS A 136 -17.22 3.82 3.21
N ASP A 137 -17.52 2.55 2.98
CA ASP A 137 -17.94 1.61 4.03
C ASP A 137 -16.76 1.14 4.91
N SER A 138 -15.53 1.15 4.39
CA SER A 138 -14.32 0.91 5.17
C SER A 138 -13.68 2.17 5.73
N ASN A 139 -14.31 3.34 5.51
CA ASN A 139 -13.75 4.64 5.85
C ASN A 139 -12.34 4.84 5.24
N PHE A 140 -12.19 4.47 3.97
CA PHE A 140 -10.95 4.51 3.18
C PHE A 140 -9.81 3.67 3.77
N GLY A 141 -10.13 2.65 4.58
CA GLY A 141 -9.13 1.84 5.29
C GLY A 141 -8.48 2.59 6.46
N LYS A 142 -9.14 3.62 7.01
CA LYS A 142 -8.70 4.35 8.20
C LYS A 142 -8.27 3.37 9.30
N ASP A 143 -7.20 3.66 10.04
CA ASP A 143 -6.66 2.83 11.11
C ASP A 143 -6.18 1.43 10.66
N VAL A 144 -5.91 1.22 9.38
CA VAL A 144 -5.20 0.04 8.85
C VAL A 144 -3.83 0.48 8.36
N ILE A 145 -2.81 -0.32 8.67
CA ILE A 145 -1.42 -0.05 8.27
C ILE A 145 -1.02 -1.07 7.21
N ILE A 146 -0.47 -0.59 6.10
CA ILE A 146 0.11 -1.42 5.05
C ILE A 146 1.62 -1.28 5.13
N GLY A 147 2.33 -2.38 5.40
CA GLY A 147 3.79 -2.43 5.28
C GLY A 147 4.20 -2.74 3.85
N PHE A 148 5.12 -1.96 3.29
CA PHE A 148 5.73 -2.21 1.98
C PHE A 148 7.13 -2.79 2.16
N ILE A 149 7.37 -3.97 1.58
CA ILE A 149 8.69 -4.61 1.52
C ILE A 149 9.13 -4.63 0.06
N ASP A 150 9.83 -3.57 -0.35
CA ASP A 150 10.34 -3.35 -1.71
C ASP A 150 11.80 -2.83 -1.62
N THR A 151 12.39 -2.45 -2.74
CA THR A 151 13.73 -1.83 -2.91
C THR A 151 13.92 -0.48 -2.20
N GLY A 152 12.99 -0.11 -1.33
CA GLY A 152 12.87 1.19 -0.70
C GLY A 152 11.59 1.90 -1.14
N VAL A 153 11.27 2.98 -0.45
CA VAL A 153 10.26 3.95 -0.86
C VAL A 153 11.00 5.25 -1.16
N TRP A 154 10.47 6.12 -2.03
CA TRP A 154 10.99 7.46 -2.26
C TRP A 154 10.29 8.45 -1.32
N PRO A 155 10.84 8.70 -0.12
CA PRO A 155 10.14 9.42 0.96
C PRO A 155 9.88 10.90 0.63
N GLU A 156 10.63 11.48 -0.31
CA GLU A 156 10.46 12.87 -0.74
C GLU A 156 9.30 13.05 -1.72
N SER A 157 8.65 11.97 -2.17
CA SER A 157 7.40 12.07 -2.92
C SER A 157 6.33 12.74 -2.04
N GLU A 158 5.51 13.61 -2.61
CA GLU A 158 4.34 14.18 -1.90
C GLU A 158 3.42 13.06 -1.38
N SER A 159 3.38 11.89 -2.03
CA SER A 159 2.65 10.70 -1.60
C SER A 159 3.19 10.02 -0.33
N PHE A 160 4.42 10.33 0.13
CA PHE A 160 5.14 9.55 1.16
C PHE A 160 5.93 10.37 2.21
N LYS A 161 5.59 11.65 2.48
CA LYS A 161 6.33 12.49 3.47
C LYS A 161 6.48 11.84 4.86
N ASP A 162 7.69 11.91 5.43
CA ASP A 162 8.11 11.16 6.63
C ASP A 162 8.94 11.96 7.67
N ILE A 163 8.69 13.28 7.83
CA ILE A 163 9.46 14.13 8.77
C ILE A 163 9.50 13.53 10.21
N GLY A 164 10.69 13.10 10.66
CA GLY A 164 10.99 12.75 12.06
C GLY A 164 11.41 11.31 12.38
N ILE A 165 11.79 10.48 11.40
CA ILE A 165 12.21 9.08 11.65
C ILE A 165 13.75 8.95 11.70
N THR A 166 14.28 8.18 12.67
CA THR A 166 15.73 7.96 12.91
C THR A 166 16.34 6.82 12.06
N ASN A 167 17.68 6.75 11.99
CA ASN A 167 18.45 5.83 11.14
C ASN A 167 18.16 4.32 11.31
N ILE A 168 18.34 3.58 10.21
CA ILE A 168 18.13 2.14 10.04
C ILE A 168 18.99 1.30 11.02
N PRO A 169 18.44 0.22 11.64
CA PRO A 169 19.21 -0.65 12.53
C PRO A 169 20.33 -1.42 11.79
N SER A 170 21.57 -1.34 12.30
CA SER A 170 22.78 -1.98 11.75
C SER A 170 22.82 -3.53 11.80
N LYS A 171 21.67 -4.18 12.03
CA LYS A 171 21.54 -5.61 12.34
C LYS A 171 21.14 -6.48 11.13
N TRP A 172 20.84 -5.88 9.98
CA TRP A 172 20.46 -6.62 8.78
C TRP A 172 21.71 -7.10 8.01
N LYS A 173 21.87 -8.42 7.85
CA LYS A 173 23.06 -9.07 7.27
C LYS A 173 22.75 -10.35 6.48
N GLY A 174 21.76 -10.36 5.59
CA GLY A 174 21.47 -11.54 4.76
C GLY A 174 22.53 -11.81 3.68
N GLN A 175 22.99 -13.07 3.54
CA GLN A 175 23.86 -13.57 2.46
C GLN A 175 23.43 -15.00 2.04
N CYS A 176 23.68 -15.40 0.78
CA CYS A 176 23.49 -16.79 0.27
C CYS A 176 24.58 -17.65 0.95
N GLU A 177 24.23 -18.43 1.98
CA GLU A 177 25.19 -19.22 2.77
C GLU A 177 25.52 -20.57 2.10
N ASN A 178 26.80 -20.93 2.11
CA ASN A 178 27.28 -22.24 1.66
C ASN A 178 26.94 -23.31 2.70
N SER A 179 26.41 -24.45 2.25
CA SER A 179 26.28 -25.65 3.08
C SER A 179 27.00 -26.85 2.46
N ILE A 180 27.13 -27.92 3.24
CA ILE A 180 27.82 -29.17 2.88
C ILE A 180 27.26 -29.83 1.60
N HIS A 181 26.05 -29.43 1.17
CA HIS A 181 25.39 -29.89 -0.05
C HIS A 181 24.88 -28.72 -0.94
N PHE A 182 25.29 -27.48 -0.68
CA PHE A 182 24.79 -26.30 -1.41
C PHE A 182 25.89 -25.24 -1.58
N ASP A 183 26.28 -24.97 -2.82
CA ASP A 183 27.21 -23.90 -3.19
C ASP A 183 26.43 -22.63 -3.56
N SER A 184 26.84 -21.49 -3.01
CA SER A 184 26.39 -20.12 -3.34
C SER A 184 26.45 -19.78 -4.84
N SER A 185 27.23 -20.51 -5.64
CA SER A 185 27.24 -20.42 -7.10
C SER A 185 26.00 -21.05 -7.78
N LEU A 186 25.21 -21.84 -7.05
CA LEU A 186 23.96 -22.44 -7.52
C LEU A 186 22.79 -21.46 -7.48
N CYS A 187 22.89 -20.34 -6.75
CA CYS A 187 21.96 -19.22 -6.79
C CYS A 187 21.84 -18.73 -8.27
N ASN A 188 20.81 -19.16 -9.02
CA ASN A 188 20.48 -18.67 -10.37
C ASN A 188 18.98 -18.30 -10.51
N LYS A 189 18.60 -17.59 -11.59
CA LYS A 189 17.26 -16.99 -11.82
C LYS A 189 16.09 -17.99 -11.94
N LYS A 190 16.29 -19.28 -11.67
CA LYS A 190 15.26 -20.31 -11.82
C LYS A 190 15.44 -21.48 -10.85
N LEU A 191 15.81 -21.22 -9.60
CA LEU A 191 15.73 -22.26 -8.58
C LEU A 191 14.32 -22.32 -8.00
N ILE A 192 13.71 -23.50 -8.14
CA ILE A 192 12.54 -23.91 -7.38
C ILE A 192 13.00 -24.04 -5.94
N VAL A 193 12.69 -23.06 -5.11
CA VAL A 193 13.05 -23.07 -3.69
C VAL A 193 11.91 -23.73 -2.91
N PRO A 194 12.16 -24.84 -2.18
CA PRO A 194 11.18 -25.38 -1.25
C PRO A 194 10.75 -24.32 -0.23
N LEU A 195 9.53 -24.43 0.34
CA LEU A 195 9.00 -23.39 1.23
C LEU A 195 9.90 -23.12 2.47
N TYR A 196 10.70 -24.10 2.89
CA TYR A 196 11.62 -23.97 4.04
C TYR A 196 12.97 -23.32 3.70
N GLU A 197 13.28 -23.11 2.42
CA GLU A 197 14.45 -22.37 1.94
C GLU A 197 14.06 -20.99 1.41
N ASP A 198 12.77 -20.73 1.16
CA ASP A 198 12.29 -19.43 0.68
C ASP A 198 12.11 -18.46 1.86
N PRO A 199 12.97 -17.43 1.99
CA PRO A 199 12.86 -16.46 3.09
C PRO A 199 11.55 -15.65 3.03
N VAL A 200 10.95 -15.50 1.85
CA VAL A 200 9.63 -14.86 1.71
C VAL A 200 8.57 -15.78 2.27
N ALA A 201 8.57 -17.08 1.94
CA ALA A 201 7.64 -18.04 2.51
C ALA A 201 7.74 -18.10 4.05
N ILE A 202 8.95 -18.19 4.60
CA ILE A 202 9.20 -18.22 6.05
C ILE A 202 8.72 -16.92 6.73
N GLY A 203 9.12 -15.76 6.20
CA GLY A 203 8.76 -14.46 6.75
C GLY A 203 7.24 -14.21 6.70
N THR A 204 6.59 -14.62 5.61
CA THR A 204 5.15 -14.47 5.45
C THR A 204 4.34 -15.47 6.26
N PHE A 205 4.89 -16.64 6.59
CA PHE A 205 4.27 -17.57 7.54
C PHE A 205 4.17 -16.90 8.92
N ALA A 206 5.28 -16.32 9.38
CA ALA A 206 5.32 -15.58 10.65
C ALA A 206 4.34 -14.40 10.69
N ALA A 207 4.17 -13.69 9.56
CA ALA A 207 3.20 -12.62 9.44
C ALA A 207 1.76 -13.15 9.56
N MET A 208 1.44 -14.23 8.84
CA MET A 208 0.13 -14.88 8.87
C MET A 208 -0.22 -15.41 10.27
N GLU A 209 0.74 -16.03 10.97
CA GLU A 209 0.56 -16.47 12.37
C GLU A 209 0.17 -15.34 13.32
N LYS A 210 0.54 -14.10 12.99
CA LYS A 210 0.20 -12.89 13.74
C LYS A 210 -1.03 -12.18 13.20
N GLY A 211 -1.78 -12.81 12.31
CA GLY A 211 -2.99 -12.25 11.71
C GLY A 211 -2.72 -11.15 10.67
N VAL A 212 -1.50 -11.08 10.13
CA VAL A 212 -1.12 -10.11 9.09
C VAL A 212 -1.36 -10.71 7.72
N PHE A 213 -2.16 -10.02 6.90
CA PHE A 213 -2.37 -10.37 5.51
C PHE A 213 -1.16 -9.97 4.65
N VAL A 214 -0.76 -10.84 3.72
CA VAL A 214 0.37 -10.61 2.82
C VAL A 214 -0.07 -10.78 1.37
N SER A 215 0.16 -9.75 0.56
CA SER A 215 0.02 -9.76 -0.90
C SER A 215 1.40 -9.88 -1.56
N THR A 216 1.52 -10.77 -2.55
CA THR A 216 2.74 -10.99 -3.33
C THR A 216 2.45 -10.95 -4.83
N SER A 217 3.43 -10.48 -5.62
CA SER A 217 3.35 -10.53 -7.08
C SER A 217 3.60 -11.95 -7.60
N ALA A 218 2.87 -12.35 -8.66
CA ALA A 218 3.05 -13.66 -9.29
C ALA A 218 4.39 -13.80 -10.03
N GLY A 219 4.95 -12.68 -10.52
CA GLY A 219 6.14 -12.64 -11.37
C GLY A 219 5.84 -12.15 -12.78
N ASN A 220 6.88 -11.85 -13.54
CA ASN A 220 6.78 -11.26 -14.88
C ASN A 220 7.44 -12.15 -15.95
N ASP A 221 7.48 -13.46 -15.72
CA ASP A 221 8.16 -14.45 -16.56
C ASP A 221 7.18 -15.28 -17.41
N GLY A 222 5.93 -14.83 -17.54
CA GLY A 222 4.93 -15.46 -18.42
C GLY A 222 5.31 -15.34 -19.92
N PRO A 223 4.50 -15.92 -20.82
CA PRO A 223 3.17 -16.51 -20.59
C PRO A 223 3.17 -18.03 -20.33
N ASP A 224 4.33 -18.68 -20.44
CA ASP A 224 4.43 -20.13 -20.27
C ASP A 224 3.95 -20.58 -18.88
N LEU A 225 3.35 -21.77 -18.82
CA LEU A 225 3.01 -22.41 -17.55
C LEU A 225 4.25 -22.58 -16.67
N THR A 226 4.02 -22.67 -15.37
CA THR A 226 5.05 -22.91 -14.34
C THR A 226 6.14 -21.83 -14.23
N THR A 227 5.81 -20.61 -14.64
CA THR A 227 6.67 -19.41 -14.54
C THR A 227 6.46 -18.64 -13.23
N LEU A 228 5.46 -19.03 -12.44
CA LEU A 228 5.19 -18.46 -11.12
C LEU A 228 6.21 -18.94 -10.08
N HIS A 229 6.98 -18.01 -9.54
CA HIS A 229 8.15 -18.31 -8.71
C HIS A 229 7.88 -18.35 -7.19
N LYS A 230 6.65 -18.03 -6.73
CA LYS A 230 6.27 -17.91 -5.30
C LYS A 230 4.82 -18.34 -4.99
N GLY A 231 4.51 -19.63 -5.09
CA GLY A 231 3.15 -20.13 -4.82
C GLY A 231 2.91 -20.54 -3.38
N THR A 232 3.25 -19.65 -2.45
CA THR A 232 3.11 -19.91 -1.02
C THR A 232 1.64 -19.97 -0.60
N PRO A 233 1.17 -21.03 0.09
CA PRO A 233 -0.26 -21.19 0.40
C PRO A 233 -0.86 -20.12 1.33
N TRP A 234 -0.06 -19.54 2.22
CA TRP A 234 -0.55 -18.58 3.24
C TRP A 234 -0.52 -17.11 2.81
N VAL A 235 -0.17 -16.82 1.56
CA VAL A 235 -0.21 -15.46 0.97
C VAL A 235 -1.21 -15.40 -0.17
N ILE A 236 -1.68 -14.19 -0.53
CA ILE A 236 -2.37 -13.98 -1.81
C ILE A 236 -1.33 -13.65 -2.88
N THR A 237 -1.40 -14.33 -4.02
CA THR A 237 -0.49 -14.18 -5.15
C THR A 237 -1.24 -13.55 -6.32
N VAL A 238 -0.75 -12.41 -6.80
CA VAL A 238 -1.49 -11.51 -7.68
C VAL A 238 -0.91 -11.49 -9.08
N ALA A 239 -1.74 -11.83 -10.06
CA ALA A 239 -1.47 -11.68 -11.48
C ALA A 239 -1.81 -10.27 -11.99
N ALA A 240 -1.20 -9.90 -13.12
CA ALA A 240 -1.36 -8.59 -13.73
C ALA A 240 -2.40 -8.64 -14.86
N GLY A 241 -3.39 -7.76 -14.77
CA GLY A 241 -4.36 -7.54 -15.83
C GLY A 241 -4.33 -6.11 -16.37
N THR A 242 -4.83 -5.96 -17.59
CA THR A 242 -5.06 -4.65 -18.21
C THR A 242 -6.27 -3.94 -17.61
N MET A 243 -6.35 -2.65 -17.91
CA MET A 243 -7.54 -1.83 -17.70
C MET A 243 -8.09 -1.35 -19.05
N ASP A 244 -9.29 -0.77 -19.02
CA ASP A 244 -9.96 -0.16 -20.18
C ASP A 244 -9.26 1.10 -20.70
N ARG A 245 -8.31 1.66 -19.94
CA ARG A 245 -7.42 2.74 -20.40
C ARG A 245 -6.36 2.22 -21.36
N ASP A 246 -6.15 2.95 -22.44
CA ASP A 246 -5.08 2.71 -23.40
C ASP A 246 -4.41 4.02 -23.84
N PHE A 247 -3.12 3.95 -24.17
CA PHE A 247 -2.34 5.10 -24.65
C PHE A 247 -2.05 4.92 -26.13
N HIS A 248 -2.91 5.50 -26.98
CA HIS A 248 -2.75 5.42 -28.41
C HIS A 248 -2.00 6.64 -28.94
N GLY A 249 -1.01 6.41 -29.81
CA GLY A 249 -0.72 7.38 -30.87
C GLY A 249 -1.79 7.19 -31.94
N THR A 250 -2.70 8.16 -32.11
CA THR A 250 -3.80 8.03 -33.06
C THR A 250 -3.27 7.92 -34.49
N LEU A 251 -3.19 6.69 -35.02
CA LEU A 251 -2.98 6.42 -36.43
C LEU A 251 -4.35 6.29 -37.10
N THR A 252 -4.84 7.38 -37.71
CA THR A 252 -6.14 7.38 -38.38
C THR A 252 -6.07 6.59 -39.69
N LEU A 253 -6.59 5.36 -39.70
CA LEU A 253 -6.91 4.59 -40.90
C LEU A 253 -8.45 4.49 -41.04
N GLY A 254 -8.94 4.53 -42.28
CA GLY A 254 -10.31 4.94 -42.65
C GLY A 254 -11.51 4.05 -42.27
N ASN A 255 -11.41 3.18 -41.26
CA ASN A 255 -12.46 2.22 -40.90
C ASN A 255 -12.88 2.18 -39.41
N GLY A 256 -12.59 3.25 -38.65
CA GLY A 256 -13.11 3.58 -37.31
C GLY A 256 -13.81 2.46 -36.49
N PHE A 257 -13.07 1.81 -35.59
CA PHE A 257 -13.52 0.98 -34.45
C PHE A 257 -12.42 1.06 -33.35
N GLY A 258 -12.61 0.83 -32.04
CA GLY A 258 -13.70 0.24 -31.25
C GLY A 258 -13.44 0.32 -29.72
N VAL A 259 -14.30 -0.29 -28.90
CA VAL A 259 -14.18 -0.40 -27.42
C VAL A 259 -13.18 -1.51 -27.06
N LYS A 260 -12.24 -1.24 -26.15
CA LYS A 260 -11.25 -2.23 -25.68
C LYS A 260 -11.85 -3.12 -24.59
N ALA A 261 -11.79 -4.44 -24.80
CA ALA A 261 -12.13 -5.43 -23.78
C ALA A 261 -11.13 -5.34 -22.61
N ALA A 262 -11.64 -5.20 -21.39
CA ALA A 262 -10.83 -5.15 -20.17
C ALA A 262 -11.62 -5.62 -18.94
N PRO A 263 -10.97 -6.30 -17.97
CA PRO A 263 -9.54 -6.65 -17.99
C PRO A 263 -9.24 -7.88 -18.87
N SER A 264 -8.00 -8.00 -19.30
CA SER A 264 -7.40 -9.23 -19.84
C SER A 264 -6.09 -9.51 -19.10
N VAL A 265 -5.72 -10.78 -18.90
CA VAL A 265 -4.46 -11.15 -18.25
C VAL A 265 -3.30 -10.85 -19.20
N ASP A 266 -2.31 -10.10 -18.73
CA ASP A 266 -1.20 -9.62 -19.57
C ASP A 266 -0.20 -10.75 -19.88
N SER A 267 0.48 -10.69 -21.04
CA SER A 267 1.37 -11.76 -21.51
C SER A 267 2.59 -11.94 -20.60
N TYR A 268 3.06 -10.89 -19.92
CA TYR A 268 4.20 -11.02 -19.00
C TYR A 268 3.83 -11.68 -17.65
N SER A 269 2.57 -11.66 -17.22
CA SER A 269 2.19 -12.06 -15.84
C SER A 269 2.42 -13.55 -15.56
N SER A 270 3.40 -13.98 -14.76
CA SER A 270 3.70 -15.42 -14.56
C SER A 270 2.48 -16.33 -14.30
N ARG A 271 2.50 -17.53 -14.90
CA ARG A 271 1.43 -18.54 -14.83
C ARG A 271 1.77 -19.66 -13.85
N GLY A 272 0.75 -20.22 -13.22
CA GLY A 272 0.84 -21.47 -12.47
C GLY A 272 0.96 -22.72 -13.37
N PRO A 273 0.87 -23.93 -12.78
CA PRO A 273 0.85 -24.20 -11.34
C PRO A 273 2.17 -23.82 -10.66
N SER A 274 2.14 -23.63 -9.33
CA SER A 274 3.37 -23.42 -8.57
C SER A 274 4.11 -24.73 -8.32
N TYR A 275 5.43 -24.69 -8.42
CA TYR A 275 6.27 -25.82 -8.00
C TYR A 275 6.36 -25.99 -6.48
N SER A 276 6.25 -24.90 -5.70
CA SER A 276 6.44 -24.92 -4.24
C SER A 276 5.30 -25.64 -3.51
N CYS A 277 4.08 -25.56 -4.03
CA CYS A 277 2.93 -26.32 -3.55
C CYS A 277 1.96 -26.58 -4.70
N LYS A 278 2.00 -27.79 -5.27
CA LYS A 278 1.16 -28.16 -6.42
C LYS A 278 -0.32 -28.33 -6.06
N PHE A 279 -0.63 -28.57 -4.79
CA PHE A 279 -2.00 -28.81 -4.31
C PHE A 279 -2.80 -27.53 -4.08
N VAL A 280 -2.16 -26.36 -4.21
CA VAL A 280 -2.81 -25.05 -4.10
C VAL A 280 -2.69 -24.33 -5.44
N LEU A 281 -3.85 -23.98 -6.02
CA LEU A 281 -3.91 -23.28 -7.30
C LEU A 281 -3.34 -21.86 -7.16
N LYS A 282 -2.48 -21.48 -8.12
CA LYS A 282 -1.87 -20.15 -8.20
C LYS A 282 -1.83 -19.67 -9.66
N PRO A 283 -1.88 -18.35 -9.91
CA PRO A 283 -2.08 -17.25 -8.96
C PRO A 283 -3.49 -17.29 -8.33
N ASP A 284 -3.73 -16.49 -7.30
CA ASP A 284 -5.03 -16.48 -6.60
C ASP A 284 -6.04 -15.54 -7.24
N ILE A 285 -5.56 -14.41 -7.76
CA ILE A 285 -6.39 -13.30 -8.23
C ILE A 285 -5.63 -12.48 -9.27
N THR A 286 -6.36 -11.76 -10.13
CA THR A 286 -5.80 -10.74 -11.03
C THR A 286 -6.24 -9.34 -10.59
N ALA A 287 -5.34 -8.36 -10.72
CA ALA A 287 -5.63 -6.96 -10.48
C ALA A 287 -4.94 -6.05 -11.53
N PRO A 288 -5.30 -4.76 -11.62
CA PRO A 288 -4.67 -3.85 -12.57
C PRO A 288 -3.17 -3.76 -12.36
N GLY A 289 -2.40 -4.16 -13.38
CA GLY A 289 -0.93 -4.17 -13.33
C GLY A 289 -0.25 -3.61 -14.57
N THR A 290 -0.99 -3.34 -15.64
CA THR A 290 -0.47 -2.81 -16.89
C THR A 290 -0.67 -1.30 -16.98
N SER A 291 0.38 -0.57 -17.36
CA SER A 291 0.38 0.88 -17.56
C SER A 291 -0.19 1.64 -16.36
N ILE A 292 0.25 1.30 -15.15
CA ILE A 292 -0.17 1.95 -13.91
C ILE A 292 0.65 3.23 -13.72
N LEU A 293 -0.05 4.35 -13.49
CA LEU A 293 0.59 5.62 -13.15
C LEU A 293 0.76 5.68 -11.63
N ALA A 294 1.99 5.84 -11.16
CA ALA A 294 2.32 5.95 -9.75
C ALA A 294 3.45 6.96 -9.52
N ALA A 295 3.69 7.29 -8.25
CA ALA A 295 4.78 8.18 -7.86
C ALA A 295 6.15 7.60 -8.27
N TRP A 296 7.09 8.48 -8.62
CA TRP A 296 8.43 8.10 -9.09
C TRP A 296 9.49 9.07 -8.56
N PRO A 297 10.70 8.57 -8.23
CA PRO A 297 11.82 9.43 -7.84
C PRO A 297 12.15 10.48 -8.90
N THR A 298 12.19 11.76 -8.50
CA THR A 298 12.50 12.86 -9.44
C THR A 298 13.96 12.90 -9.89
N ASN A 299 14.83 12.13 -9.25
CA ASN A 299 16.25 11.97 -9.61
C ASN A 299 16.53 10.71 -10.44
N VAL A 300 15.52 9.86 -10.69
CA VAL A 300 15.63 8.67 -11.55
C VAL A 300 14.90 8.98 -12.85
N PRO A 301 15.54 8.80 -14.02
CA PRO A 301 14.89 9.09 -15.29
C PRO A 301 13.70 8.14 -15.52
N VAL A 302 12.60 8.69 -16.04
CA VAL A 302 11.44 7.89 -16.49
C VAL A 302 11.61 7.37 -17.91
N PHE A 303 12.35 8.11 -18.75
CA PHE A 303 12.60 7.77 -20.15
C PHE A 303 13.86 8.46 -20.66
N GLU A 304 14.56 7.85 -21.62
CA GLU A 304 15.73 8.41 -22.27
C GLU A 304 15.52 8.47 -23.79
N LEU A 305 15.67 9.65 -24.39
CA LEU A 305 15.56 9.87 -25.84
C LEU A 305 16.79 10.63 -26.33
N ASN A 306 17.50 10.07 -27.32
CA ASN A 306 18.71 10.70 -27.89
C ASN A 306 19.73 11.13 -26.81
N SER A 307 19.97 10.26 -25.83
CA SER A 307 20.84 10.51 -24.66
C SER A 307 20.36 11.62 -23.72
N HIS A 308 19.13 12.12 -23.90
CA HIS A 308 18.49 13.06 -23.00
C HIS A 308 17.55 12.34 -22.03
N LYS A 309 17.74 12.58 -20.74
CA LYS A 309 16.99 11.94 -19.66
C LYS A 309 15.81 12.80 -19.24
N PHE A 310 14.62 12.22 -19.24
CA PHE A 310 13.39 12.87 -18.79
C PHE A 310 13.08 12.41 -17.37
N PHE A 311 12.65 13.36 -16.53
CA PHE A 311 12.33 13.12 -15.12
C PHE A 311 10.90 13.59 -14.87
N SER A 312 10.19 12.88 -14.00
CA SER A 312 8.83 13.21 -13.63
C SER A 312 8.59 12.75 -12.20
N LYS A 313 7.64 13.40 -11.50
CA LYS A 313 7.14 12.96 -10.19
C LYS A 313 6.31 11.68 -10.27
N PHE A 314 5.90 11.32 -11.49
CA PHE A 314 5.10 10.15 -11.77
C PHE A 314 5.71 9.37 -12.92
N ASN A 315 5.63 8.05 -12.84
CA ASN A 315 6.00 7.16 -13.92
C ASN A 315 4.85 6.22 -14.24
N MET A 316 4.81 5.77 -15.49
CA MET A 316 3.91 4.74 -15.94
C MET A 316 4.69 3.45 -16.10
N ASP A 317 4.29 2.43 -15.36
CA ASP A 317 5.01 1.17 -15.35
C ASP A 317 4.03 -0.02 -15.40
N SER A 318 4.55 -1.19 -15.78
CA SER A 318 3.78 -2.42 -15.90
C SER A 318 4.48 -3.56 -15.18
N GLY A 319 3.70 -4.36 -14.47
CA GLY A 319 4.22 -5.52 -13.77
C GLY A 319 3.22 -6.09 -12.78
N THR A 320 3.43 -7.35 -12.39
CA THR A 320 2.73 -7.92 -11.24
C THR A 320 3.05 -7.15 -9.95
N SER A 321 4.21 -6.49 -9.88
CA SER A 321 4.57 -5.53 -8.82
C SER A 321 3.58 -4.36 -8.70
N MET A 322 2.91 -3.96 -9.78
CA MET A 322 1.91 -2.88 -9.76
C MET A 322 0.51 -3.42 -9.40
N SER A 323 0.21 -4.69 -9.72
CA SER A 323 -1.04 -5.34 -9.32
C SER A 323 -1.09 -5.73 -7.83
N CYS A 324 0.06 -6.16 -7.27
CA CYS A 324 0.21 -6.54 -5.86
C CYS A 324 -0.31 -5.46 -4.86
N PRO A 325 0.09 -4.17 -4.97
CA PRO A 325 -0.37 -3.13 -4.04
C PRO A 325 -1.85 -2.77 -4.22
N HIS A 326 -2.45 -2.99 -5.39
CA HIS A 326 -3.90 -2.84 -5.54
C HIS A 326 -4.63 -3.83 -4.63
N VAL A 327 -4.23 -5.11 -4.65
CA VAL A 327 -4.84 -6.14 -3.79
C VAL A 327 -4.51 -5.92 -2.32
N ALA A 328 -3.31 -5.45 -1.98
CA ALA A 328 -2.98 -5.06 -0.61
C ALA A 328 -3.89 -3.92 -0.11
N GLY A 329 -4.16 -2.92 -0.96
CA GLY A 329 -5.12 -1.85 -0.67
C GLY A 329 -6.54 -2.38 -0.47
N VAL A 330 -7.02 -3.28 -1.33
CA VAL A 330 -8.34 -3.92 -1.18
C VAL A 330 -8.43 -4.70 0.13
N ALA A 331 -7.41 -5.48 0.47
CA ALA A 331 -7.34 -6.20 1.73
C ALA A 331 -7.38 -5.25 2.95
N ALA A 332 -6.76 -4.07 2.84
CA ALA A 332 -6.82 -3.05 3.87
C ALA A 332 -8.23 -2.45 4.01
N LEU A 333 -8.96 -2.22 2.91
CA LEU A 333 -10.37 -1.80 2.98
C LEU A 333 -11.22 -2.87 3.69
N ILE A 334 -11.03 -4.15 3.33
CA ILE A 334 -11.75 -5.26 3.97
C ILE A 334 -11.39 -5.33 5.46
N LYS A 335 -10.11 -5.25 5.83
CA LYS A 335 -9.68 -5.25 7.23
C LYS A 335 -10.21 -4.04 8.01
N GLY A 336 -10.36 -2.89 7.33
CA GLY A 336 -10.93 -1.68 7.90
C GLY A 336 -12.39 -1.87 8.32
N ALA A 337 -13.17 -2.55 7.47
CA ALA A 337 -14.58 -2.87 7.71
C ALA A 337 -14.77 -4.11 8.62
N HIS A 338 -13.87 -5.10 8.53
CA HIS A 338 -13.93 -6.38 9.22
C HIS A 338 -12.66 -6.61 10.04
N ARG A 339 -12.58 -5.96 11.20
CA ARG A 339 -11.36 -5.88 12.02
C ARG A 339 -10.91 -7.21 12.60
N ASP A 340 -11.85 -8.12 12.83
CA ASP A 340 -11.65 -9.43 13.44
C ASP A 340 -11.30 -10.52 12.43
N TRP A 341 -11.46 -10.27 11.13
CA TRP A 341 -11.20 -11.29 10.11
C TRP A 341 -9.73 -11.70 10.04
N SER A 342 -9.53 -13.01 9.87
CA SER A 342 -8.23 -13.62 9.64
C SER A 342 -7.68 -13.23 8.25
N PRO A 343 -6.36 -13.35 8.02
CA PRO A 343 -5.79 -13.22 6.67
C PRO A 343 -6.45 -14.15 5.64
N ALA A 344 -6.82 -15.36 6.06
CA ALA A 344 -7.47 -16.34 5.21
C ALA A 344 -8.90 -15.94 4.83
N ALA A 345 -9.69 -15.43 5.77
CA ALA A 345 -11.03 -14.92 5.51
C ALA A 345 -10.99 -13.73 4.53
N ILE A 346 -10.03 -12.81 4.68
CA ILE A 346 -9.82 -11.69 3.76
C ILE A 346 -9.44 -12.18 2.36
N ARG A 347 -8.50 -13.12 2.26
CA ARG A 347 -8.14 -13.76 0.97
C ARG A 347 -9.35 -14.43 0.33
N SER A 348 -10.11 -15.19 1.12
CA SER A 348 -11.33 -15.84 0.63
C SER A 348 -12.32 -14.84 0.10
N ALA A 349 -12.59 -13.75 0.82
CA ALA A 349 -13.53 -12.73 0.39
C ALA A 349 -13.11 -12.12 -0.96
N ILE A 350 -11.82 -11.80 -1.12
CA ILE A 350 -11.27 -11.28 -2.38
C ILE A 350 -11.48 -12.28 -3.54
N MET A 351 -11.20 -13.56 -3.31
CA MET A 351 -11.25 -14.59 -4.35
C MET A 351 -12.69 -14.95 -4.72
N THR A 352 -13.56 -15.23 -3.76
CA THR A 352 -14.92 -15.74 -4.01
C THR A 352 -15.87 -14.69 -4.58
N THR A 353 -15.52 -13.41 -4.47
CA THR A 353 -16.33 -12.30 -5.01
C THR A 353 -15.71 -11.63 -6.24
N SER A 354 -14.67 -12.22 -6.80
CA SER A 354 -14.01 -11.72 -8.00
C SER A 354 -14.91 -11.81 -9.24
N ASP A 355 -14.59 -11.01 -10.26
CA ASP A 355 -15.30 -11.00 -11.53
C ASP A 355 -14.54 -11.82 -12.58
N ILE A 356 -15.24 -12.73 -13.26
CA ILE A 356 -14.67 -13.57 -14.34
C ILE A 356 -14.98 -13.04 -15.74
N PHE A 357 -15.76 -11.95 -15.81
CA PHE A 357 -16.19 -11.32 -17.05
C PHE A 357 -15.53 -9.96 -17.20
N ASP A 358 -15.23 -9.58 -18.44
CA ASP A 358 -14.75 -8.26 -18.80
C ASP A 358 -15.90 -7.26 -19.00
N ASN A 359 -15.56 -6.01 -19.32
CA ASN A 359 -16.51 -4.94 -19.61
C ASN A 359 -17.41 -5.18 -20.85
N THR A 360 -17.13 -6.21 -21.65
CA THR A 360 -17.97 -6.65 -22.76
C THR A 360 -18.91 -7.81 -22.39
N ASN A 361 -18.90 -8.22 -21.11
CA ASN A 361 -19.58 -9.40 -20.57
C ASN A 361 -19.08 -10.74 -21.16
N GLU A 362 -17.89 -10.75 -21.73
CA GLU A 362 -17.21 -11.97 -22.17
C GLU A 362 -16.26 -12.47 -21.08
N GLN A 363 -15.90 -13.75 -21.10
CA GLN A 363 -14.92 -14.27 -20.14
C GLN A 363 -13.57 -13.58 -20.34
N ILE A 364 -12.95 -13.18 -19.24
CA ILE A 364 -11.62 -12.56 -19.25
C ILE A 364 -10.64 -13.44 -20.03
N LYS A 365 -9.88 -12.81 -20.93
CA LYS A 365 -8.97 -13.50 -21.85
C LYS A 365 -7.52 -13.43 -21.38
N ASP A 366 -6.72 -14.41 -21.78
CA ASP A 366 -5.27 -14.28 -21.78
C ASP A 366 -4.87 -13.55 -23.07
N ILE A 367 -4.12 -12.44 -22.94
CA ILE A 367 -3.74 -11.62 -24.09
C ILE A 367 -2.84 -12.39 -25.07
N ASP A 368 -2.02 -13.31 -24.56
CA ASP A 368 -1.06 -14.04 -25.40
C ASP A 368 -1.76 -15.02 -26.35
N SER A 369 -2.67 -15.84 -25.83
CA SER A 369 -3.42 -16.81 -26.65
C SER A 369 -4.63 -16.20 -27.35
N GLY A 370 -5.23 -15.13 -26.79
CA GLY A 370 -6.53 -14.60 -27.22
C GLY A 370 -7.73 -15.45 -26.77
N ASP A 371 -7.46 -16.56 -26.08
CA ASP A 371 -8.47 -17.46 -25.52
C ASP A 371 -8.87 -17.04 -24.11
N LYS A 372 -9.87 -17.72 -23.55
CA LYS A 372 -10.30 -17.55 -22.16
C LYS A 372 -9.14 -17.82 -21.21
N ALA A 373 -8.92 -16.90 -20.26
CA ALA A 373 -7.86 -17.06 -19.28
C ALA A 373 -8.16 -18.25 -18.37
N THR A 374 -7.18 -19.15 -18.24
CA THR A 374 -7.29 -20.28 -17.32
C THR A 374 -7.09 -19.81 -15.87
N PRO A 375 -7.52 -20.60 -14.87
CA PRO A 375 -7.16 -20.33 -13.48
C PRO A 375 -5.64 -20.23 -13.22
N PHE A 376 -4.79 -20.87 -14.05
CA PHE A 376 -3.34 -20.72 -13.95
C PHE A 376 -2.82 -19.35 -14.41
N ALA A 377 -3.64 -18.53 -15.07
CA ALA A 377 -3.32 -17.17 -15.46
C ALA A 377 -4.13 -16.14 -14.63
N LEU A 378 -5.43 -16.37 -14.48
CA LEU A 378 -6.41 -15.47 -13.86
C LEU A 378 -6.58 -15.66 -12.35
N GLY A 379 -6.28 -16.87 -11.84
CA GLY A 379 -6.74 -17.28 -10.52
C GLY A 379 -8.26 -17.34 -10.45
N ALA A 380 -8.85 -16.78 -9.39
CA ALA A 380 -10.30 -16.74 -9.22
C ALA A 380 -11.01 -15.77 -10.17
N GLY A 381 -10.33 -14.70 -10.61
CA GLY A 381 -10.94 -13.62 -11.39
C GLY A 381 -10.21 -12.28 -11.21
N HIS A 382 -10.82 -11.22 -11.72
CA HIS A 382 -10.42 -9.85 -11.42
C HIS A 382 -10.96 -9.40 -10.06
N VAL A 383 -10.12 -8.72 -9.27
CA VAL A 383 -10.51 -8.24 -7.93
C VAL A 383 -11.70 -7.26 -8.00
N ASN A 384 -12.73 -7.51 -7.17
CA ASN A 384 -13.86 -6.61 -6.99
C ASN A 384 -13.96 -6.14 -5.52
N PRO A 385 -13.48 -4.92 -5.21
CA PRO A 385 -13.43 -4.44 -3.82
C PRO A 385 -14.81 -4.31 -3.17
N ASN A 386 -15.82 -3.88 -3.93
CA ASN A 386 -17.16 -3.61 -3.41
C ASN A 386 -17.88 -4.91 -3.01
N ARG A 387 -17.74 -5.96 -3.82
CA ARG A 387 -18.32 -7.27 -3.51
C ARG A 387 -17.55 -7.97 -2.38
N ALA A 388 -16.22 -7.80 -2.33
CA ALA A 388 -15.37 -8.43 -1.33
C ALA A 388 -15.63 -7.96 0.10
N LEU A 389 -16.26 -6.79 0.29
CA LEU A 389 -16.72 -6.38 1.63
C LEU A 389 -17.85 -7.26 2.18
N ASN A 390 -18.66 -7.89 1.34
CA ASN A 390 -19.80 -8.68 1.78
C ASN A 390 -19.87 -10.01 1.00
N PRO A 391 -18.92 -10.93 1.22
CA PRO A 391 -18.82 -12.17 0.46
C PRO A 391 -19.90 -13.20 0.80
N GLY A 392 -20.66 -12.97 1.88
CA GLY A 392 -21.61 -13.92 2.44
C GLY A 392 -20.91 -15.04 3.21
N LEU A 393 -20.12 -15.86 2.52
CA LEU A 393 -19.34 -16.97 3.10
C LEU A 393 -17.85 -16.80 2.83
N VAL A 394 -17.04 -17.30 3.75
CA VAL A 394 -15.57 -17.33 3.63
C VAL A 394 -15.02 -18.71 3.94
N TYR A 395 -13.98 -19.10 3.21
CA TYR A 395 -13.14 -20.26 3.47
C TYR A 395 -12.01 -19.82 4.43
N ASP A 396 -12.23 -20.01 5.73
CA ASP A 396 -11.23 -19.66 6.74
C ASP A 396 -10.29 -20.83 7.02
N VAL A 397 -9.05 -20.52 7.41
CA VAL A 397 -8.02 -21.53 7.69
C VAL A 397 -7.05 -21.05 8.76
N GLY A 398 -6.75 -21.93 9.72
CA GLY A 398 -5.87 -21.64 10.86
C GLY A 398 -4.41 -22.03 10.63
N VAL A 399 -3.54 -21.66 11.57
CA VAL A 399 -2.12 -22.01 11.53
C VAL A 399 -1.89 -23.53 11.48
N GLN A 400 -2.64 -24.27 12.30
CA GLN A 400 -2.51 -25.74 12.37
C GLN A 400 -2.86 -26.42 11.04
N ASP A 401 -3.78 -25.87 10.25
CA ASP A 401 -4.13 -26.43 8.94
C ASP A 401 -2.97 -26.29 7.94
N TYR A 402 -2.22 -25.19 7.98
CA TYR A 402 -0.99 -25.05 7.19
C TYR A 402 0.11 -25.98 7.69
N VAL A 403 0.21 -26.23 9.00
CA VAL A 403 1.12 -27.24 9.55
C VAL A 403 0.73 -28.63 9.05
N ASN A 404 -0.55 -29.00 9.12
CA ASN A 404 -1.07 -30.27 8.60
C ASN A 404 -0.77 -30.45 7.11
N LEU A 405 -0.85 -29.36 6.32
CA LEU A 405 -0.43 -29.35 4.92
C LEU A 405 1.06 -29.63 4.77
N LEU A 406 1.93 -28.93 5.50
CA LEU A 406 3.37 -29.17 5.45
C LEU A 406 3.73 -30.61 5.86
N CYS A 407 3.06 -31.17 6.87
CA CYS A 407 3.20 -32.56 7.26
C CYS A 407 2.80 -33.52 6.14
N ALA A 408 1.69 -33.25 5.45
CA ALA A 408 1.19 -34.06 4.33
C ALA A 408 2.05 -33.95 3.05
N LEU A 409 2.78 -32.85 2.90
CA LEU A 409 3.80 -32.66 1.87
C LEU A 409 5.13 -33.38 2.19
N GLU A 410 5.17 -34.19 3.26
CA GLU A 410 6.33 -34.97 3.71
C GLU A 410 7.55 -34.11 4.07
N TYR A 411 7.35 -32.86 4.51
CA TYR A 411 8.43 -32.03 5.02
C TYR A 411 8.98 -32.63 6.32
N SER A 412 10.30 -32.62 6.50
CA SER A 412 10.92 -33.05 7.75
C SER A 412 10.52 -32.14 8.91
N GLN A 413 10.54 -32.66 10.15
CA GLN A 413 10.25 -31.84 11.33
C GLN A 413 11.17 -30.62 11.45
N GLN A 414 12.41 -30.73 10.98
CA GLN A 414 13.36 -29.61 10.93
C GLN A 414 12.89 -28.56 9.92
N ASN A 415 12.47 -28.96 8.73
CA ASN A 415 11.97 -28.04 7.69
C ASN A 415 10.68 -27.33 8.12
N ILE A 416 9.76 -28.05 8.76
CA ILE A 416 8.54 -27.46 9.31
C ILE A 416 8.89 -26.47 10.43
N THR A 417 9.83 -26.82 11.31
CA THR A 417 10.36 -25.92 12.34
C THR A 417 11.01 -24.67 11.73
N THR A 418 11.71 -24.78 10.60
CA THR A 418 12.27 -23.61 9.90
C THR A 418 11.19 -22.63 9.44
N ILE A 419 10.08 -23.14 8.89
CA ILE A 419 8.96 -22.31 8.41
C ILE A 419 8.18 -21.70 9.58
N THR A 420 7.78 -22.54 10.54
CA THR A 420 6.91 -22.17 11.66
C THR A 420 7.65 -21.42 12.76
N ARG A 421 8.96 -21.65 12.90
CA ARG A 421 9.80 -21.21 14.02
C ARG A 421 9.29 -21.70 15.38
N SER A 422 8.43 -22.72 15.39
CA SER A 422 7.90 -23.37 16.59
C SER A 422 8.79 -24.55 16.99
N SER A 423 9.02 -24.72 18.30
CA SER A 423 9.77 -25.84 18.86
C SER A 423 9.00 -27.17 18.83
N SER A 424 7.69 -27.12 18.57
CA SER A 424 6.82 -28.29 18.46
C SER A 424 5.76 -28.04 17.39
N ASN A 425 5.66 -28.96 16.43
CA ASN A 425 4.62 -28.96 15.40
C ASN A 425 3.91 -30.31 15.46
N ASP A 426 2.58 -30.27 15.59
CA ASP A 426 1.75 -31.47 15.63
C ASP A 426 1.49 -31.95 14.20
N CYS A 427 2.06 -33.11 13.84
CA CYS A 427 1.81 -33.81 12.59
C CYS A 427 0.93 -35.07 12.76
N SER A 428 0.10 -35.13 13.81
CA SER A 428 -0.80 -36.27 14.05
C SER A 428 -1.94 -36.40 13.01
N LYS A 429 -2.27 -35.31 12.31
CA LYS A 429 -3.36 -35.24 11.32
C LYS A 429 -2.91 -34.56 10.01
N PRO A 430 -1.98 -35.15 9.25
CA PRO A 430 -1.54 -34.60 7.97
C PRO A 430 -2.73 -34.55 6.99
N SER A 431 -2.89 -33.44 6.27
CA SER A 431 -3.93 -33.28 5.23
C SER A 431 -3.44 -32.43 4.06
N LEU A 432 -3.65 -32.90 2.82
CA LEU A 432 -3.47 -32.09 1.61
C LEU A 432 -4.71 -31.21 1.32
N ASP A 433 -5.84 -31.50 1.96
CA ASP A 433 -7.10 -30.79 1.80
C ASP A 433 -7.11 -29.52 2.66
N LEU A 434 -6.37 -28.50 2.19
CA LEU A 434 -6.42 -27.17 2.77
C LEU A 434 -7.77 -26.52 2.43
N ASN A 435 -8.43 -25.89 3.42
CA ASN A 435 -9.68 -25.16 3.20
C ASN A 435 -9.43 -23.86 2.38
N TYR A 436 -9.22 -24.03 1.08
CA TYR A 436 -8.78 -23.01 0.15
C TYR A 436 -9.91 -22.66 -0.83
N PRO A 437 -10.11 -21.37 -1.20
CA PRO A 437 -11.22 -20.94 -2.06
C PRO A 437 -10.98 -21.24 -3.56
N SER A 438 -10.27 -22.31 -3.87
CA SER A 438 -10.06 -22.80 -5.24
C SER A 438 -9.72 -24.29 -5.22
N PHE A 439 -9.94 -24.95 -6.36
CA PHE A 439 -9.70 -26.39 -6.52
C PHE A 439 -8.75 -26.64 -7.68
N ILE A 440 -7.84 -27.60 -7.49
CA ILE A 440 -6.96 -28.12 -8.54
C ILE A 440 -7.02 -29.64 -8.52
N ALA A 441 -7.15 -30.24 -9.70
CA ALA A 441 -7.18 -31.69 -9.87
C ALA A 441 -6.14 -32.10 -10.91
N PHE A 442 -5.40 -33.17 -10.63
CA PHE A 442 -4.47 -33.79 -11.55
C PHE A 442 -5.14 -35.04 -12.13
N CYS A 443 -5.35 -35.06 -13.44
CA CYS A 443 -5.95 -36.19 -14.16
C CYS A 443 -4.88 -37.16 -14.66
#